data_AF-A0AAV1I9F9-F1
#
_entry.id   AF-A0AAV1I9F9-F1
#
_cell.length_a   1.000
_cell.length_b   1.000
_cell.length_c   1.000
_cell.angle_alpha   90.00
_cell.angle_beta   90.00
_cell.angle_gamma   90.00
#
_symmetry.space_group_name_H-M   'P 1'
#
loop_
_entity.id
_entity.type
_entity.pdbx_description
1 polymer ?
#
loop_
_entity_poly.entity_id
_entity_poly.type
_entity_poly.pdbx_seq_one_letter_code
_entity_poly.pdbx_strand_id
1 'polypeptide(L)' 'MAEAVRTVWLRGKNGRIKNDLSLPYGNDDSEGLAEQIRQDFNAGKDLLVNVMKFMGQEMISSYESFDRVNGDDLDYHW' A
#
# COMPACT_ATOMS: atom_id res chain seq x y z
N MET A 1 20.93 14.94 -5.68
CA MET A 1 19.75 14.21 -6.16
C MET A 1 18.94 13.85 -4.94
N ALA A 2 17.72 14.37 -4.80
CA ALA A 2 16.88 14.04 -3.65
C ALA A 2 16.45 12.57 -3.81
N GLU A 3 16.86 11.72 -2.88
CA GLU A 3 16.32 10.37 -2.77
C GLU A 3 14.81 10.55 -2.56
N ALA A 4 14.02 10.19 -3.57
CA ALA A 4 12.57 10.26 -3.46
C ALA A 4 12.19 9.42 -2.23
N VAL A 5 11.56 10.03 -1.24
CA VAL A 5 11.14 9.35 -0.01
C VAL A 5 10.20 8.22 -0.42
N ARG A 6 10.67 6.96 -0.35
CA ARG A 6 9.92 5.75 -0.72
C ARG A 6 9.29 5.05 0.49
N THR A 7 9.49 5.58 1.70
CA THR A 7 8.97 5.01 2.94
C THR A 7 7.45 5.00 2.94
N VAL A 8 6.87 3.87 3.34
CA VAL A 8 5.42 3.70 3.48
C VAL A 8 5.04 3.56 4.95
N TRP A 9 3.85 4.06 5.29
CA TRP A 9 3.29 3.94 6.63
C TRP A 9 2.09 3.00 6.56
N LEU A 10 2.24 1.81 7.12
CA LEU A 10 1.24 0.76 7.08
C LEU A 10 0.58 0.64 8.44
N ARG A 11 -0.75 0.50 8.47
CA ARG A 11 -1.50 0.23 9.69
C ARG A 11 -1.89 -1.23 9.75
N GLY A 12 -1.36 -1.95 10.75
CA GLY A 12 -1.76 -3.32 11.02
C GLY A 12 -3.16 -3.40 11.64
N LYS A 13 -3.78 -4.58 11.56
CA LYS A 13 -5.10 -4.87 12.17
C LYS A 13 -5.15 -4.63 13.68
N ASN A 14 -4.00 -4.75 14.35
CA ASN A 14 -3.84 -4.46 15.78
C ASN A 14 -3.71 -2.96 16.09
N GLY A 15 -3.90 -2.08 15.10
CA GLY A 15 -3.77 -0.64 15.24
C GLY A 15 -2.34 -0.12 15.29
N ARG A 16 -1.33 -0.99 15.23
CA ARG A 16 0.09 -0.59 15.21
C ARG A 16 0.47 -0.05 13.83
N ILE A 17 1.32 0.96 13.83
CA ILE A 17 1.90 1.53 12.61
C ILE A 17 3.26 0.88 12.37
N LYS A 18 3.52 0.51 11.12
CA LYS A 18 4.78 -0.01 10.61
C LYS A 18 5.32 0.96 9.56
N ASN A 19 6.54 1.44 9.74
CA ASN A 19 7.17 2.50 8.93
C ASN A 19 8.61 2.16 8.50
N ASP A 20 8.99 0.88 8.59
CA ASP A 20 10.31 0.34 8.22
C ASP A 20 10.33 -0.25 6.80
N LEU A 21 9.22 -0.16 6.07
CA LEU A 21 9.11 -0.63 4.68
C LEU A 21 9.15 0.53 3.69
N SER A 22 9.57 0.19 2.47
CA SER A 22 9.55 1.10 1.32
C SER A 22 8.69 0.53 0.20
N LEU A 23 8.28 1.38 -0.73
CA LEU A 23 7.70 0.94 -1.99
C LEU A 23 8.63 -0.04 -2.71
N PRO A 24 8.08 -1.05 -3.41
CA PRO A 24 8.88 -2.02 -4.17
C PRO A 24 9.82 -1.34 -5.17
N TYR A 25 11.01 -1.90 -5.38
CA TYR A 25 12.02 -1.34 -6.27
C TYR A 25 12.99 -2.41 -6.79
N GLY A 26 13.77 -2.07 -7.83
CA GLY A 26 14.91 -2.88 -8.30
C GLY A 26 14.67 -3.68 -9.58
N ASN A 27 13.45 -3.73 -10.10
CA ASN A 27 13.12 -4.21 -11.44
C ASN A 27 11.85 -3.51 -11.99
N ASP A 28 11.56 -3.70 -13.28
CA ASP A 28 10.45 -3.03 -13.96
C ASP A 28 9.09 -3.36 -13.33
N ASP A 29 8.87 -4.61 -12.93
CA ASP A 29 7.64 -5.03 -12.26
C ASP A 29 7.45 -4.33 -10.92
N SER A 30 8.53 -4.18 -10.14
CA SER A 30 8.51 -3.55 -8.82
C SER A 30 8.31 -2.04 -8.93
N GLU A 31 8.95 -1.38 -9.89
CA GLU A 31 8.72 0.05 -10.15
C GLU A 31 7.29 0.28 -10.69
N GLY A 32 6.77 -0.61 -11.53
CA GLY A 32 5.38 -0.58 -11.99
C GLY A 32 4.38 -0.73 -10.85
N LEU A 33 4.62 -1.68 -9.95
CA LEU A 33 3.81 -1.87 -8.74
C LEU A 33 3.87 -0.63 -7.82
N ALA A 34 5.05 -0.05 -7.62
CA ALA A 34 5.22 1.16 -6.82
C ALA A 34 4.46 2.36 -7.41
N GLU A 35 4.46 2.50 -8.72
CA GLU A 35 3.75 3.57 -9.42
C GLU A 35 2.22 3.39 -9.30
N GLN A 36 1.72 2.17 -9.48
CA GLN A 36 0.29 1.87 -9.31
C GLN A 36 -0.20 2.15 -7.88
N ILE A 37 0.55 1.72 -6.86
CA ILE A 37 0.26 2.02 -5.45
C ILE A 37 0.19 3.54 -5.22
N ARG A 38 1.13 4.30 -5.78
CA ARG A 38 1.11 5.77 -5.66
C ARG A 38 -0.11 6.39 -6.33
N GLN A 39 -0.46 5.93 -7.53
CA GLN A 39 -1.60 6.45 -8.28
C GLN A 39 -2.91 6.20 -7.55
N ASP A 40 -3.17 4.97 -7.11
CA ASP A 40 -4.40 4.64 -6.40
C ASP A 40 -4.47 5.34 -5.02
N PHE A 41 -3.35 5.47 -4.31
CA PHE A 41 -3.31 6.21 -3.05
C PHE A 41 -3.60 7.71 -3.27
N ASN A 42 -3.00 8.33 -4.28
CA ASN A 42 -3.25 9.73 -4.63
C ASN A 42 -4.67 9.97 -5.15
N ALA A 43 -5.31 8.94 -5.72
CA ALA A 43 -6.72 8.96 -6.09
C ALA A 43 -7.66 8.86 -4.88
N GLY A 44 -7.14 8.70 -3.66
CA GLY A 44 -7.92 8.65 -2.42
C GLY A 44 -8.53 7.28 -2.12
N LYS A 45 -8.09 6.22 -2.80
CA LYS A 45 -8.53 4.85 -2.52
C LYS A 45 -7.90 4.31 -1.24
N ASP A 46 -8.61 3.40 -0.59
CA ASP A 46 -8.04 2.63 0.50
C ASP A 46 -7.26 1.45 -0.08
N LEU A 47 -6.05 1.22 0.44
CA LEU A 47 -5.13 0.19 -0.06
C LEU A 47 -4.87 -0.89 0.99
N LEU A 48 -5.05 -2.15 0.60
CA LEU A 48 -4.56 -3.31 1.35
C LEU A 48 -3.30 -3.84 0.68
N VAL A 49 -2.16 -3.77 1.37
CA VAL A 49 -0.89 -4.28 0.86
C VAL A 49 -0.55 -5.63 1.47
N ASN A 50 -0.06 -6.55 0.65
CA ASN A 50 0.50 -7.82 1.09
C ASN A 50 2.01 -7.68 1.24
N VAL A 51 2.51 -7.96 2.44
CA VAL A 51 3.94 -7.96 2.75
C VAL A 51 4.43 -9.39 2.79
N MET A 52 5.34 -9.73 1.88
CA MET A 52 6.05 -11.00 1.88
C MET A 52 7.28 -10.88 2.78
N LYS A 53 7.49 -11.89 3.63
CA LYS A 53 8.70 -12.02 4.45
C LYS A 53 9.47 -13.27 4.05
N PHE A 54 10.71 -13.10 3.62
CA PHE A 54 11.59 -14.22 3.26
C PHE A 54 13.03 -13.95 3.70
N MET A 55 13.68 -14.96 4.30
CA MET A 55 15.06 -14.86 4.82
C MET A 55 15.35 -13.60 5.67
N GLY A 56 14.37 -13.17 6.47
CA GLY A 56 14.51 -12.00 7.35
C GLY A 56 14.28 -10.64 6.66
N GLN A 57 14.05 -10.62 5.34
CA GLN A 57 13.70 -9.42 4.59
C GLN A 57 12.18 -9.36 4.36
N GLU A 58 11.63 -8.15 4.41
CA GLU A 58 10.21 -7.88 4.20
C GLU A 58 10.04 -6.94 3.00
N MET A 59 9.09 -7.24 2.12
CA MET A 59 8.82 -6.45 0.92
C MET A 59 7.32 -6.50 0.59
N ILE A 60 6.78 -5.42 0.05
CA ILE A 60 5.43 -5.42 -0.52
C ILE A 60 5.45 -6.24 -1.81
N SER A 61 4.65 -7.29 -1.89
CA SER A 61 4.59 -8.19 -3.05
C SER A 61 3.38 -7.92 -3.96
N SER A 62 2.29 -7.43 -3.37
CA SER A 62 1.05 -7.12 -4.10
C SER A 62 0.18 -6.17 -3.28
N TYR A 63 -0.84 -5.60 -3.91
CA TYR A 63 -1.84 -4.78 -3.24
C TYR A 63 -3.23 -4.95 -3.89
N GLU A 64 -4.26 -4.60 -3.13
CA GLU A 64 -5.64 -4.46 -3.58
C GLU A 64 -6.12 -3.04 -3.24
N SER A 65 -6.85 -2.40 -4.15
CA SER A 65 -7.43 -1.07 -3.94
C SER A 65 -8.95 -1.11 -3.86
N PHE A 66 -9.50 -0.28 -2.98
CA PHE A 66 -10.92 -0.16 -2.73
C PHE A 66 -11.33 1.30 -2.87
N ASP A 67 -12.40 1.56 -3.61
CA ASP A 67 -13.00 2.88 -3.58
C ASP A 67 -13.50 3.15 -2.16
N ARG A 68 -13.09 4.29 -1.61
CA ARG A 68 -13.49 4.68 -0.28
C ARG A 68 -14.96 5.08 -0.32
N VAL A 69 -15.83 4.17 0.08
CA VAL A 69 -17.26 4.47 0.23
C VAL A 69 -17.39 5.43 1.41
N ASN A 70 -17.78 6.68 1.13
CA ASN A 70 -18.16 7.60 2.20
C ASN A 70 -19.37 6.99 2.92
N GLY A 71 -19.40 7.08 4.25
CA GLY A 71 -20.41 6.42 5.08
C GLY A 71 -21.87 6.77 4.78
N ASP A 72 -22.10 7.79 3.93
CA ASP A 72 -23.41 8.22 3.44
C ASP A 72 -23.97 7.35 2.29
N ASP A 73 -23.15 6.50 1.66
CA ASP A 73 -23.52 5.69 0.46
C ASP A 73 -23.65 4.18 0.78
N LEU A 74 -23.66 3.82 2.07
CA LEU A 74 -23.84 2.44 2.51
C LEU A 74 -25.33 2.08 2.58
N ASP A 75 -25.89 1.69 1.43
CA ASP A 75 -27.23 1.10 1.36
C ASP A 75 -27.18 -0.34 1.89
N TYR A 76 -27.26 -0.49 3.21
CA TYR A 76 -27.39 -1.78 3.87
C TYR A 76 -28.77 -2.38 3.59
N HIS A 77 -28.90 -3.14 2.50
CA HIS A 77 -30.01 -4.10 2.35
C HIS A 77 -29.66 -5.39 3.11
N TRP A 78 -30.46 -5.70 4.13
CA TRP A 78 -30.43 -6.95 4.89
C TRP A 78 -31.11 -8.09 4.11
#